data_AF-A0A7V1HV27-F1
#
_entry.id   AF-A0A7V1HV27-F1
#
_cell.length_a   1.000
_cell.length_b   1.000
_cell.length_c   1.000
_cell.angle_alpha   90.00
_cell.angle_beta   90.00
_cell.angle_gamma   90.00
#
_symmetry.space_group_name_H-M   'P 1'
#
loop_
_entity.id
_entity.type
_entity.pdbx_description
1 polymer ?
#
loop_
_entity_poly.entity_id
_entity_poly.type
_entity_poly.pdbx_seq_one_letter_code
_entity_poly.pdbx_strand_id
1 'polypeptide(L)'
;MDPAQNQDLLALAVTAATVGTLHTLMGPDHYVPFIAIARAKNWSLRRTAAVTAISGLGHVGSSVILGFLGIMLGIAVHHLTGFEALRGNIAGWL
;
A
#
# COMPACT_ATOMS: atom_id res chain seq x y z
N MET A 1 1.34 23.80 11.86
CA MET A 1 0.46 22.75 11.30
C MET A 1 -0.92 22.95 11.90
N ASP A 2 -1.97 22.86 11.09
CA ASP A 2 -3.37 23.03 11.53
C ASP A 2 -3.76 21.88 12.49
N PRO A 3 -4.39 22.14 13.65
CA PRO A 3 -4.91 21.08 14.53
C PRO A 3 -5.81 20.07 13.83
N ALA A 4 -6.56 20.45 12.78
CA ALA A 4 -7.38 19.53 11.99
C ALA A 4 -6.51 18.47 11.26
N GLN A 5 -5.38 18.91 10.68
CA GLN A 5 -4.45 18.03 9.97
C GLN A 5 -3.81 16.96 10.88
N ASN A 6 -3.64 17.28 12.17
CA ASN A 6 -3.13 16.32 13.16
C ASN A 6 -4.17 15.23 13.50
N GLN A 7 -5.46 15.56 13.49
CA GLN A 7 -6.52 14.58 13.73
C GLN A 7 -6.68 13.61 12.56
N ASP A 8 -6.57 14.11 11.32
CA ASP A 8 -6.61 13.26 10.12
C ASP A 8 -5.44 12.28 10.08
N LEU A 9 -4.23 12.75 10.38
CA LEU A 9 -3.05 11.88 10.44
C LEU A 9 -3.20 10.80 11.50
N LEU A 10 -3.72 11.16 12.68
CA LEU A 10 -3.97 10.20 13.75
C LEU A 10 -5.00 9.15 13.32
N ALA A 11 -6.11 9.58 12.71
CA ALA A 11 -7.14 8.67 12.21
C ALA A 11 -6.57 7.69 11.18
N LEU A 12 -5.82 8.18 10.19
CA LEU A 12 -5.17 7.35 9.18
C LEU A 12 -4.17 6.37 9.79
N ALA A 13 -3.34 6.83 10.74
CA ALA A 13 -2.36 5.98 11.40
C ALA A 13 -3.02 4.86 12.22
N VAL A 14 -4.08 5.19 12.97
CA VAL A 14 -4.85 4.21 13.75
C VAL A 14 -5.51 3.20 12.82
N THR A 15 -6.19 3.65 11.76
CA THR A 15 -6.82 2.75 10.78
C THR A 15 -5.79 1.83 10.13
N ALA A 16 -4.65 2.37 9.68
CA ALA A 16 -3.58 1.57 9.07
C ALA A 16 -3.03 0.52 10.05
N ALA A 17 -2.77 0.90 11.30
CA ALA A 17 -2.28 -0.01 12.32
C ALA A 17 -3.30 -1.12 12.62
N THR A 18 -4.58 -0.77 12.80
CA THR A 18 -5.64 -1.73 13.10
C THR A 18 -5.87 -2.68 11.92
N VAL A 19 -6.06 -2.16 10.71
CA VAL A 19 -6.33 -2.99 9.52
C VAL A 19 -5.15 -3.88 9.22
N GLY A 20 -3.91 -3.35 9.23
CA GLY A 20 -2.72 -4.16 8.98
C GLY A 20 -2.52 -5.27 10.01
N THR A 21 -2.73 -4.96 11.29
CA THR A 21 -2.62 -5.96 12.37
C THR A 21 -3.69 -7.04 12.25
N LEU A 22 -4.96 -6.65 12.13
CA LEU A 22 -6.07 -7.58 12.07
C LEU A 22 -6.01 -8.44 10.80
N HIS A 23 -5.70 -7.85 9.65
CA HIS A 23 -5.53 -8.59 8.39
C HIS A 23 -4.44 -9.66 8.51
N THR A 24 -3.28 -9.30 9.06
CA THR A 24 -2.17 -10.25 9.25
C THR A 24 -2.53 -11.34 10.27
N LEU A 25 -3.24 -11.00 11.34
CA LEU A 25 -3.62 -11.95 12.38
C LEU A 25 -4.70 -12.93 11.90
N MET A 26 -5.69 -12.42 11.15
CA MET A 26 -6.83 -13.21 10.66
C MET A 26 -6.47 -14.03 9.42
N GLY A 27 -5.53 -13.56 8.58
CA GLY A 27 -5.05 -14.24 7.39
C GLY A 27 -3.90 -15.20 7.69
N PRO A 28 -4.09 -16.54 7.66
CA PRO A 28 -3.01 -17.49 7.92
C PRO A 28 -1.93 -17.45 6.82
N ASP A 29 -2.26 -16.96 5.63
CA ASP A 29 -1.39 -16.85 4.47
C ASP A 29 -0.19 -15.91 4.69
N HIS A 30 -0.28 -14.97 5.63
CA HIS A 30 0.78 -14.00 5.88
C HIS A 30 1.81 -14.44 6.94
N TYR A 31 1.50 -15.44 7.77
CA TYR A 31 2.43 -15.92 8.81
C TYR A 31 2.73 -17.43 8.74
N VAL A 32 1.78 -18.27 8.31
CA VAL A 32 1.97 -19.73 8.26
C VAL A 32 3.16 -20.14 7.37
N PRO A 33 3.38 -19.55 6.18
CA PRO A 33 4.54 -19.90 5.37
C PRO A 33 5.87 -19.66 6.07
N PHE A 34 6.01 -18.53 6.80
CA PHE A 34 7.23 -18.23 7.55
C PHE A 34 7.44 -19.21 8.70
N ILE A 35 6.37 -19.59 9.42
CA ILE A 35 6.44 -20.59 10.49
C ILE A 35 6.84 -21.96 9.93
N ALA A 36 6.23 -22.38 8.81
CA ALA A 36 6.53 -23.67 8.17
C ALA A 36 7.99 -23.74 7.73
N ILE A 37 8.50 -22.70 7.06
CA ILE A 37 9.91 -22.61 6.64
C ILE A 37 10.83 -22.56 7.86
N ALA A 38 10.51 -21.76 8.88
CA ALA A 38 11.31 -21.65 10.08
C ALA A 38 11.46 -22.99 10.81
N ARG A 39 10.37 -23.77 10.91
CA ARG A 39 10.39 -25.12 11.49
C ARG A 39 11.21 -26.08 10.63
N ALA A 40 10.99 -26.10 9.31
CA ALA A 40 11.73 -26.98 8.39
C ALA A 40 13.24 -26.69 8.38
N LYS A 41 13.63 -25.44 8.64
CA LYS A 41 15.04 -25.00 8.64
C LYS A 41 15.63 -24.84 10.04
N ASN A 42 14.92 -25.22 11.11
CA ASN A 42 15.32 -25.01 12.51
C ASN A 42 15.81 -23.57 12.80
N TRP A 43 15.09 -22.56 12.33
CA TRP A 43 15.45 -21.16 12.58
C TRP A 43 15.18 -20.78 14.04
N SER A 44 16.09 -19.98 14.61
CA SER A 44 15.83 -19.32 15.89
C SER A 44 14.72 -18.28 15.74
N LEU A 45 14.01 -17.99 16.83
CA LEU A 45 12.93 -16.98 16.84
C LEU A 45 13.40 -15.62 16.31
N ARG A 46 14.63 -15.22 16.65
CA ARG A 46 15.23 -13.96 16.17
C ARG A 46 15.35 -13.94 14.65
N ARG A 47 15.81 -15.04 14.03
CA ARG A 47 15.92 -15.14 12.58
C ARG A 47 14.55 -15.12 11.91
N THR A 48 13.60 -15.88 12.43
CA THR A 48 12.23 -15.89 11.93
C THR A 48 11.62 -14.49 11.97
N ALA A 49 11.69 -13.81 13.12
CA ALA A 49 11.17 -12.46 13.28
C ALA A 49 11.84 -11.46 12.32
N ALA A 50 13.18 -11.50 12.18
CA ALA A 50 13.90 -10.60 11.30
C ALA A 50 13.53 -10.81 9.81
N VAL A 51 13.48 -12.07 9.36
CA VAL A 51 13.11 -12.39 7.96
C VAL A 51 11.65 -12.01 7.68
N THR A 52 10.72 -12.33 8.59
CA THR A 52 9.32 -11.93 8.45
C THR A 52 9.18 -10.41 8.41
N ALA A 53 9.88 -9.67 9.28
CA ALA A 53 9.84 -8.21 9.31
C ALA A 53 10.37 -7.58 8.02
N ILE A 54 11.52 -8.06 7.51
CA ILE A 54 12.10 -7.58 6.24
C ILE A 54 11.14 -7.87 5.08
N SER A 55 10.53 -9.06 5.05
CA SER A 55 9.54 -9.41 4.02
C SER A 55 8.30 -8.54 4.10
N GLY A 56 7.78 -8.27 5.30
CA GLY A 56 6.62 -7.40 5.51
C GLY A 56 6.91 -5.97 5.07
N LEU A 57 8.09 -5.42 5.41
CA LEU A 57 8.54 -4.11 4.95
C LEU A 57 8.65 -4.04 3.42
N GLY A 58 9.23 -5.07 2.80
CA GLY A 58 9.33 -5.14 1.33
C GLY A 58 7.95 -5.22 0.67
N HIS A 59 7.06 -6.06 1.20
CA HIS A 59 5.70 -6.22 0.70
C HIS A 59 4.91 -4.91 0.78
N VAL A 60 4.78 -4.31 1.97
CA VAL A 60 4.02 -3.06 2.16
C VAL A 60 4.70 -1.89 1.45
N GLY A 61 6.03 -1.78 1.54
CA GLY A 61 6.79 -0.73 0.87
C GLY A 61 6.63 -0.76 -0.64
N SER A 62 6.60 -1.95 -1.25
CA SER A 62 6.35 -2.10 -2.68
C SER A 62 4.95 -1.60 -3.08
N SER A 63 3.92 -1.88 -2.28
CA SER A 63 2.57 -1.36 -2.48
C SER A 63 2.50 0.16 -2.40
N VAL A 64 3.23 0.76 -1.45
CA VAL A 64 3.32 2.23 -1.34
C VAL A 64 3.97 2.83 -2.59
N ILE A 65 5.08 2.25 -3.07
CA ILE A 65 5.74 2.68 -4.31
C ILE A 65 4.77 2.58 -5.50
N LEU A 66 4.07 1.45 -5.65
CA LEU A 66 3.07 1.27 -6.70
C LEU A 66 1.92 2.29 -6.57
N GLY A 67 1.50 2.63 -5.35
CA GLY A 67 0.52 3.69 -5.10
C GLY A 67 0.98 5.05 -5.60
N PHE A 68 2.24 5.45 -5.33
CA PHE A 68 2.82 6.67 -5.88
C PHE A 68 2.88 6.65 -7.40
N LEU A 69 3.31 5.53 -7.99
CA LEU A 69 3.33 5.37 -9.45
C LEU A 69 1.92 5.51 -10.04
N GLY A 70 0.91 4.91 -9.39
CA GLY A 70 -0.49 5.06 -9.76
C GLY A 70 -0.97 6.51 -9.73
N ILE A 71 -0.59 7.28 -8.71
CA ILE A 71 -0.89 8.72 -8.63
C ILE A 71 -0.22 9.47 -9.79
N MET A 72 1.06 9.22 -10.06
CA MET A 72 1.77 9.90 -11.16
C MET A 72 1.14 9.59 -12.52
N LEU A 73 0.78 8.33 -12.76
CA LEU A 73 0.07 7.92 -13.95
C LEU A 73 -1.32 8.56 -14.03
N GLY A 74 -2.05 8.62 -12.92
CA GLY A 74 -3.35 9.28 -12.83
C GLY A 74 -3.28 10.76 -13.18
N ILE A 75 -2.26 11.47 -12.70
CA ILE A 75 -1.99 12.87 -13.06
C ILE A 75 -1.67 12.99 -14.56
N ALA A 76 -0.81 12.13 -15.09
CA ALA A 76 -0.47 12.13 -16.52
C ALA A 76 -1.70 11.92 -17.41
N VAL A 77 -2.60 11.01 -17.03
CA VAL A 77 -3.88 10.80 -17.73
C VAL A 77 -4.81 12.00 -17.60
N HIS A 78 -4.89 12.63 -16.42
CA HIS A 78 -5.69 13.84 -16.24
C HIS A 78 -5.22 15.00 -17.15
N HIS A 79 -3.95 15.07 -17.53
CA HIS A 79 -3.50 16.08 -18.51
C HIS A 79 -3.98 15.78 -19.94
N LEU A 80 -4.27 14.52 -20.27
CA LEU A 80 -4.81 14.12 -21.57
C LEU A 80 -6.30 14.46 -21.70
N THR A 81 -7.07 14.46 -20.60
CA THR A 81 -8.50 14.84 -20.64
C THR A 81 -8.72 16.30 -21.07
N GLY A 82 -7.76 17.20 -20.82
CA GLY A 82 -7.78 18.56 -21.37
C GLY A 82 -7.69 18.59 -22.90
N PHE A 83 -6.93 17.66 -23.49
CA PHE A 83 -6.84 17.48 -24.94
C PHE A 83 -8.10 16.78 -25.50
N GLU A 84 -8.70 15.88 -24.72
CA GLU A 84 -9.98 15.24 -25.05
C GLU A 84 -11.16 16.21 -24.98
N ALA A 85 -11.15 17.21 -24.08
CA ALA A 85 -12.17 18.26 -24.01
C ALA A 85 -12.13 19.17 -25.26
N LEU A 86 -10.93 19.45 -25.80
CA LEU A 86 -10.77 20.16 -27.07
C LEU A 86 -11.33 19.33 -28.24
N ARG A 87 -10.99 18.03 -28.30
CA ARG A 87 -11.57 17.10 -29.30
C ARG A 87 -13.10 16.99 -29.16
N GLY A 88 -13.61 16.89 -27.93
CA GLY A 88 -15.03 16.79 -27.62
C GLY A 88 -15.80 18.05 -28.01
N ASN A 89 -15.21 19.24 -27.79
CA ASN A 89 -15.76 20.49 -28.30
C ASN A 89 -15.79 20.48 -29.84
N ILE A 90 -14.71 20.09 -30.52
CA ILE A 90 -14.69 20.03 -31.99
C ILE A 90 -15.73 19.02 -32.52
N ALA A 91 -15.90 17.88 -31.87
CA ALA A 91 -16.87 16.85 -32.24
C ALA A 91 -18.32 17.19 -31.86
N GLY A 92 -18.56 18.06 -30.88
CA GLY A 92 -19.89 18.54 -30.50
C GLY A 92 -20.40 19.71 -31.34
N TRP A 93 -19.52 20.34 -32.12
CA TRP A 93 -19.83 21.43 -33.06
C TRP A 93 -19.90 20.97 -34.53
N LEU A 94 -19.58 19.70 -34.81
CA LEU A 94 -19.81 19.00 -36.09
C LEU A 94 -21.03 18.08 -35.97
#